data_AF-A0A7N5KE87-F1
#
_entry.id   AF-A0A7N5KE87-F1
#
_cell.length_a   1.000
_cell.length_b   1.000
_cell.length_c   1.000
_cell.angle_alpha   90.00
_cell.angle_beta   90.00
_cell.angle_gamma   90.00
#
_symmetry.space_group_name_H-M   'P 1'
#
loop_
_entity.id
_entity.type
_entity.pdbx_description
1 polymer ?
#
loop_
_entity_poly.entity_id
_entity_poly.type
_entity_poly.pdbx_seq_one_letter_code
_entity_poly.pdbx_strand_id
1 'polypeptide(L)'
;MIKGGSYVKGTDTQGCSEIDIVLFSDVFANVNHCKKQLREGLDALRENLKQTSHGDRILMGKRAPLSLRFSFVCTEGLHRHSFEIMAYCDILGPDPSTDLKLHLYRKLYLCNDSDMAQLCALALLPYQVDFVKASVARVKELIRLMIHWFKTSFANSTEENKFRRLPSSYTVELLTIHVWELAGKPLLFSLVQGMRAVLKLLVRYAEIDVVWHRHYHPKFPIFVKVNQKHTRPFILDPANPTINVCDTCNAWDEVALVARHSLLKPLFSRVRAEPPWLFTNNW
;
A
#
# COMPACT_ATOMS: atom_id res chain seq x y z
N MET A 1 -15.13 10.26 -8.73
CA MET A 1 -14.41 8.97 -8.76
C MET A 1 -12.94 9.24 -8.50
N ILE A 2 -12.40 8.68 -7.42
CA ILE A 2 -10.96 8.77 -7.10
C ILE A 2 -10.29 7.49 -7.59
N LYS A 3 -9.10 7.60 -8.17
CA LYS A 3 -8.32 6.46 -8.66
C LYS A 3 -7.06 6.29 -7.80
N GLY A 4 -6.79 5.07 -7.39
CA GLY A 4 -5.60 4.66 -6.64
C GLY A 4 -4.96 3.41 -7.25
N GLY A 5 -4.27 2.64 -6.42
CA GLY A 5 -3.55 1.44 -6.85
C GLY A 5 -2.21 1.74 -7.55
N SER A 6 -1.46 0.67 -7.80
CA SER A 6 -0.11 0.75 -8.39
C SER A 6 -0.10 1.39 -9.78
N TYR A 7 -1.17 1.20 -10.57
CA TYR A 7 -1.29 1.80 -11.90
C TYR A 7 -1.30 3.33 -11.84
N VAL A 8 -2.08 3.92 -10.93
CA VAL A 8 -2.20 5.38 -10.81
C VAL A 8 -0.95 6.00 -10.17
N LYS A 9 -0.30 5.26 -9.28
CA LYS A 9 0.96 5.63 -8.65
C LYS A 9 2.14 5.56 -9.63
N GLY A 10 2.02 4.78 -10.70
CA GLY A 10 3.09 4.49 -11.65
C GLY A 10 4.12 3.51 -11.09
N THR A 11 3.66 2.54 -10.29
CA THR A 11 4.44 1.51 -9.59
C THR A 11 4.00 0.10 -9.98
N ASP A 12 3.19 -0.03 -11.03
CA ASP A 12 2.70 -1.28 -11.58
C ASP A 12 3.81 -2.12 -12.22
N THR A 13 3.63 -3.45 -12.19
CA THR A 13 4.56 -4.44 -12.75
C THR A 13 3.93 -5.12 -13.95
N GLN A 14 4.74 -5.48 -14.95
CA GLN A 14 4.26 -6.21 -16.13
C GLN A 14 3.50 -7.48 -15.72
N GLY A 15 2.32 -7.68 -16.31
CA GLY A 15 1.48 -8.87 -16.07
C GLY A 15 0.48 -8.74 -14.92
N CYS A 16 0.64 -7.75 -14.02
CA CYS A 16 -0.26 -7.53 -12.89
C CYS A 16 -0.29 -6.06 -12.47
N SER A 17 -1.39 -5.37 -12.80
CA SER A 17 -1.67 -4.01 -12.35
C SER A 17 -2.78 -4.03 -11.31
N GLU A 18 -2.64 -3.23 -10.26
CA GLU A 18 -3.70 -3.00 -9.26
C GLU A 18 -4.32 -1.63 -9.53
N ILE A 19 -5.63 -1.61 -9.74
CA ILE A 19 -6.42 -0.40 -9.96
C ILE A 19 -7.47 -0.32 -8.86
N ASP A 20 -7.30 0.66 -7.98
CA ASP A 20 -8.27 0.94 -6.93
C ASP A 20 -9.19 2.05 -7.41
N ILE A 21 -10.49 1.78 -7.45
CA ILE A 21 -11.50 2.77 -7.84
C ILE A 21 -12.36 3.07 -6.64
N VAL A 22 -12.46 4.34 -6.30
CA VAL A 22 -13.25 4.80 -5.18
C VAL A 22 -14.46 5.57 -5.70
N LEU A 23 -15.65 4.99 -5.48
CA LEU A 23 -16.93 5.52 -5.94
C LEU A 23 -17.57 6.42 -4.87
N PHE A 24 -18.12 7.54 -5.34
CA PHE A 24 -18.70 8.61 -4.53
C PHE A 24 -20.23 8.50 -4.49
N SER A 25 -20.84 8.85 -3.37
CA SER A 25 -22.28 9.11 -3.28
C SER A 25 -22.56 10.28 -2.33
N ASP A 26 -23.40 11.22 -2.78
CA ASP A 26 -23.81 12.45 -2.07
C ASP A 26 -24.75 12.21 -0.88
N VAL A 27 -25.24 10.99 -0.67
CA VAL A 27 -26.51 10.75 0.03
C VAL A 27 -26.32 10.31 1.49
N PHE A 28 -25.58 11.00 2.36
CA PHE A 28 -25.35 10.42 3.70
C PHE A 28 -25.56 11.36 4.90
N ALA A 29 -26.81 11.44 5.35
CA ALA A 29 -27.17 11.85 6.72
C ALA A 29 -27.11 10.67 7.73
N ASN A 30 -27.15 9.41 7.28
CA ASN A 30 -27.10 8.22 8.13
C ASN A 30 -26.13 7.14 7.61
N VAL A 31 -25.13 6.86 8.43
CA VAL A 31 -24.03 5.90 8.19
C VAL A 31 -24.49 4.45 8.00
N ASN A 32 -25.48 3.96 8.76
CA ASN A 32 -25.90 2.56 8.66
C ASN A 32 -26.73 2.33 7.40
N HIS A 33 -27.56 3.31 7.04
CA HIS A 33 -28.28 3.32 5.77
C HIS A 33 -27.32 3.36 4.59
N CYS A 34 -26.26 4.18 4.69
CA CYS A 34 -25.16 4.24 3.74
C CYS A 34 -24.52 2.88 3.46
N LYS A 35 -24.09 2.16 4.51
CA LYS A 35 -23.47 0.83 4.37
C LYS A 35 -24.35 -0.16 3.60
N LYS A 36 -25.67 -0.15 3.85
CA LYS A 36 -26.62 -1.03 3.15
C LYS A 36 -26.73 -0.68 1.67
N GLN A 37 -26.94 0.59 1.34
CA GLN A 37 -27.05 1.04 -0.05
C GLN A 37 -25.76 0.80 -0.84
N LEU A 38 -24.60 1.03 -0.23
CA LEU A 38 -23.31 0.78 -0.85
C LEU A 38 -23.11 -0.71 -1.16
N ARG A 39 -23.52 -1.60 -0.26
CA ARG A 39 -23.49 -3.06 -0.48
C ARG A 39 -24.38 -3.47 -1.64
N GLU A 40 -25.63 -2.99 -1.65
CA GLU A 40 -26.59 -3.26 -2.73
C GLU A 40 -26.06 -2.75 -4.09
N GLY A 41 -25.47 -1.55 -4.12
CA GLY A 41 -24.85 -1.00 -5.33
C GLY A 41 -23.65 -1.82 -5.83
N LEU A 42 -22.78 -2.28 -4.92
CA LEU A 42 -21.65 -3.14 -5.28
C LEU A 42 -22.09 -4.53 -5.77
N ASP A 43 -23.15 -5.09 -5.19
CA ASP A 43 -23.73 -6.36 -5.64
C ASP A 43 -24.40 -6.20 -7.02
N ALA A 44 -25.14 -5.11 -7.25
CA ALA A 44 -25.69 -4.79 -8.56
C ALA A 44 -24.58 -4.61 -9.62
N LEU A 45 -23.51 -3.88 -9.27
CA LEU A 45 -22.35 -3.71 -10.17
C LEU A 45 -21.67 -5.04 -10.48
N ARG A 46 -21.54 -5.93 -9.48
CA ARG A 46 -20.99 -7.28 -9.66
C ARG A 46 -21.78 -8.08 -10.69
N GLU A 47 -23.12 -8.08 -10.58
CA GLU A 47 -23.96 -8.82 -11.52
C GLU A 47 -23.95 -8.18 -12.91
N ASN A 48 -24.00 -6.84 -12.98
CA ASN A 48 -23.90 -6.12 -14.25
C ASN A 48 -22.58 -6.40 -14.98
N LEU A 49 -21.45 -6.44 -14.28
CA LEU A 49 -20.14 -6.75 -14.88
C LEU A 49 -20.13 -8.12 -15.56
N LYS A 50 -20.75 -9.14 -14.94
CA LYS A 50 -20.85 -10.49 -15.53
C LYS A 50 -21.73 -10.53 -16.77
N GLN A 51 -22.71 -9.64 -16.87
CA GLN A 51 -23.66 -9.58 -17.98
C GLN A 51 -23.15 -8.74 -19.17
N THR A 52 -21.99 -8.10 -19.05
CA THR A 52 -21.38 -7.36 -20.17
C THR A 52 -20.91 -8.31 -21.28
N SER A 53 -20.68 -7.77 -22.48
CA SER A 53 -20.05 -8.48 -23.60
C SER A 53 -18.64 -9.02 -23.32
N HIS A 54 -18.03 -8.63 -22.19
CA HIS A 54 -16.72 -9.07 -21.74
C HIS A 54 -16.77 -9.83 -20.40
N GLY A 55 -17.96 -10.27 -19.96
CA GLY A 55 -18.14 -10.95 -18.69
C GLY A 55 -17.34 -12.26 -18.57
N ASP A 56 -17.12 -12.95 -19.70
CA ASP A 56 -16.28 -14.13 -19.83
C ASP A 56 -14.79 -13.87 -19.49
N ARG A 57 -14.35 -12.62 -19.61
CA ARG A 57 -12.99 -12.17 -19.30
C ARG A 57 -12.85 -11.64 -17.86
N ILE A 58 -13.93 -11.65 -17.08
CA ILE A 58 -13.95 -11.14 -15.71
C ILE A 58 -13.94 -12.28 -14.71
N LEU A 59 -12.86 -12.36 -13.93
CA LEU A 59 -12.72 -13.31 -12.84
C LEU A 59 -13.07 -12.63 -11.51
N MET A 60 -14.20 -13.00 -10.91
CA MET A 60 -14.66 -12.39 -9.66
C MET A 60 -13.81 -12.85 -8.48
N GLY A 61 -13.38 -11.89 -7.67
CA GLY A 61 -12.67 -12.13 -6.42
C GLY A 61 -13.60 -12.47 -5.26
N LYS A 62 -12.99 -12.77 -4.11
CA LYS A 62 -13.71 -13.00 -2.84
C LYS A 62 -14.61 -11.78 -2.52
N ARG A 63 -15.79 -12.06 -1.95
CA ARG A 63 -16.70 -11.01 -1.48
C ARG A 63 -16.09 -10.29 -0.28
N ALA A 64 -16.16 -8.96 -0.32
CA ALA A 64 -15.83 -8.10 0.81
C ALA A 64 -17.01 -7.14 1.06
N PRO A 65 -17.29 -6.74 2.31
CA PRO A 65 -18.51 -5.99 2.64
C PRO A 65 -18.59 -4.61 2.01
N LEU A 66 -17.46 -3.98 1.68
CA LEU A 66 -17.40 -2.60 1.16
C LEU A 66 -16.48 -2.49 -0.07
N SER A 67 -16.12 -3.63 -0.68
CA SER A 67 -15.35 -3.63 -1.91
C SER A 67 -15.74 -4.75 -2.87
N LEU A 68 -15.61 -4.45 -4.16
CA LEU A 68 -15.79 -5.36 -5.28
C LEU A 68 -14.44 -5.62 -5.92
N ARG A 69 -13.94 -6.84 -5.74
CA ARG A 69 -12.68 -7.30 -6.33
C ARG A 69 -12.95 -8.17 -7.55
N PHE A 70 -12.24 -7.92 -8.64
CA PHE A 70 -12.25 -8.77 -9.83
C PHE A 70 -10.95 -8.63 -10.61
N SER A 71 -10.71 -9.52 -11.55
CA SER A 71 -9.59 -9.41 -12.49
C SER A 71 -10.12 -9.44 -13.91
N PHE A 72 -9.59 -8.56 -14.75
CA PHE A 72 -9.86 -8.56 -16.18
C PHE A 72 -8.72 -9.26 -16.92
N VAL A 73 -9.06 -10.26 -17.73
CA VAL A 73 -8.10 -11.02 -18.52
C VAL A 73 -7.93 -10.39 -19.90
N CYS A 74 -6.71 -9.95 -20.20
CA CYS A 74 -6.32 -9.53 -21.53
C CYS A 74 -5.88 -10.74 -22.34
N THR A 75 -6.71 -11.11 -23.34
CA THR A 75 -6.41 -12.21 -24.27
C THR A 75 -5.18 -11.88 -25.12
N GLU A 76 -5.10 -10.64 -25.59
CA GLU A 76 -3.90 -10.08 -26.22
C GLU A 76 -2.82 -9.83 -25.17
N GLY A 77 -1.73 -10.59 -25.26
CA GLY A 77 -0.57 -10.46 -24.36
C GLY A 77 -0.68 -11.21 -23.04
N LEU A 78 -1.69 -12.08 -22.86
CA LEU A 78 -1.81 -13.04 -21.74
C LEU A 78 -1.56 -12.44 -20.35
N HIS A 79 -2.08 -11.25 -20.09
CA HIS A 79 -1.89 -10.54 -18.82
C HIS A 79 -3.22 -10.26 -18.12
N ARG A 80 -3.15 -9.92 -16.83
CA ARG A 80 -4.34 -9.65 -16.00
C ARG A 80 -4.22 -8.32 -15.28
N HIS A 81 -5.34 -7.61 -15.20
CA HIS A 81 -5.47 -6.40 -14.39
C HIS A 81 -6.41 -6.69 -13.23
N SER A 82 -5.93 -6.48 -12.01
CA SER A 82 -6.71 -6.64 -10.79
C SER A 82 -7.37 -5.31 -10.45
N PHE A 83 -8.68 -5.35 -10.25
CA PHE A 83 -9.49 -4.20 -9.87
C PHE A 83 -10.05 -4.40 -8.48
N GLU A 84 -9.99 -3.35 -7.67
CA GLU A 84 -10.73 -3.25 -6.41
C GLU A 84 -11.55 -1.96 -6.43
N ILE A 85 -12.87 -2.10 -6.53
CA ILE A 85 -13.80 -0.99 -6.44
C ILE A 85 -14.27 -0.87 -4.99
N MET A 86 -13.94 0.23 -4.32
CA MET A 86 -14.32 0.52 -2.95
C MET A 86 -15.38 1.61 -2.90
N ALA A 87 -16.36 1.41 -2.04
CA ALA A 87 -17.35 2.44 -1.76
C ALA A 87 -16.78 3.48 -0.80
N TYR A 88 -17.09 4.76 -1.02
CA TYR A 88 -16.52 5.88 -0.27
C TYR A 88 -17.49 7.01 -0.03
N CYS A 89 -17.32 7.65 1.11
CA CYS A 89 -18.01 8.88 1.49
C CYS A 89 -16.99 10.01 1.53
N ASP A 90 -17.21 11.08 0.76
CA ASP A 90 -16.33 12.23 0.81
C ASP A 90 -16.55 13.03 2.09
N ILE A 91 -15.69 12.77 3.06
CA ILE A 91 -15.69 13.46 4.36
C ILE A 91 -14.84 14.73 4.32
N LEU A 92 -13.87 14.81 3.40
CA LEU A 92 -12.86 15.86 3.40
C LEU A 92 -13.15 16.97 2.38
N GLY A 93 -13.88 16.66 1.30
CA GLY A 93 -14.03 17.54 0.16
C GLY A 93 -12.71 17.72 -0.60
N PRO A 94 -12.69 18.61 -1.62
CA PRO A 94 -11.54 18.83 -2.47
C PRO A 94 -10.38 19.56 -1.77
N ASP A 95 -10.67 20.49 -0.86
CA ASP A 95 -9.66 21.27 -0.14
C ASP A 95 -9.96 21.33 1.38
N PRO A 96 -9.77 20.20 2.09
CA PRO A 96 -10.07 20.09 3.51
C PRO A 96 -9.20 21.01 4.36
N SER A 97 -9.84 21.76 5.26
CA SER A 97 -9.16 22.51 6.30
C SER A 97 -8.32 21.59 7.21
N THR A 98 -7.29 22.16 7.83
CA THR A 98 -6.47 21.43 8.81
C THR A 98 -7.32 20.85 9.94
N ASP A 99 -8.28 21.62 10.47
CA ASP A 99 -9.15 21.18 11.55
C ASP A 99 -10.01 19.98 11.16
N LEU A 100 -10.52 19.95 9.93
CA LEU A 100 -11.31 18.83 9.41
C LEU A 100 -10.45 17.56 9.31
N LYS A 101 -9.20 17.66 8.86
CA LYS A 101 -8.25 16.52 8.85
C LYS A 101 -7.95 16.03 10.26
N LEU A 102 -7.68 16.93 11.20
CA LEU A 102 -7.42 16.55 12.59
C LEU A 102 -8.65 15.89 13.24
N HIS A 103 -9.86 16.36 12.91
CA HIS A 103 -11.10 15.73 13.33
C HIS A 103 -11.24 14.31 12.74
N LEU A 104 -10.95 14.13 11.45
CA LEU A 104 -10.95 12.81 10.81
C LEU A 104 -9.96 11.86 11.49
N TYR A 105 -8.74 12.29 11.79
CA TYR A 105 -7.76 11.47 12.51
C TYR A 105 -8.24 11.10 13.91
N ARG A 106 -8.90 12.03 14.63
CA ARG A 106 -9.55 11.74 15.92
C ARG A 106 -10.65 10.70 15.80
N LYS A 107 -11.50 10.84 14.79
CA LYS A 107 -12.55 9.87 14.49
C LYS A 107 -11.95 8.49 14.20
N LEU A 108 -10.93 8.41 13.34
CA LEU A 108 -10.24 7.16 13.01
C LEU A 108 -9.62 6.48 14.23
N TYR A 109 -8.95 7.24 15.09
CA TYR A 109 -8.29 6.71 16.29
C TYR A 109 -9.29 6.19 17.34
N LEU A 110 -10.47 6.81 17.45
CA LEU A 110 -11.49 6.45 18.44
C LEU A 110 -12.56 5.48 17.90
N CYS A 111 -12.53 5.16 16.60
CA CYS A 111 -13.56 4.35 15.97
C CYS A 111 -13.36 2.87 16.30
N ASN A 112 -14.33 2.27 16.98
CA ASN A 112 -14.35 0.83 17.27
C ASN A 112 -15.06 0.01 16.17
N ASP A 113 -15.73 0.67 15.22
CA ASP A 113 -16.41 0.03 14.08
C ASP A 113 -15.43 -0.06 12.90
N SER A 114 -14.98 -1.29 12.59
CA SER A 114 -13.98 -1.55 11.54
C SER A 114 -14.43 -1.07 10.16
N ASP A 115 -15.70 -1.26 9.82
CA ASP A 115 -16.26 -0.85 8.53
C ASP A 115 -16.25 0.69 8.42
N MET A 116 -16.57 1.38 9.51
CA MET A 116 -16.53 2.85 9.55
C MET A 116 -15.12 3.41 9.53
N ALA A 117 -14.20 2.79 10.24
CA ALA A 117 -12.79 3.15 10.18
C ALA A 117 -12.27 3.00 8.74
N GLN A 118 -12.62 1.91 8.04
CA GLN A 118 -12.25 1.69 6.65
C GLN A 118 -12.82 2.77 5.72
N LEU A 119 -14.13 3.07 5.80
CA LEU A 119 -14.74 4.13 4.99
C LEU A 119 -14.11 5.51 5.23
N CYS A 120 -13.81 5.83 6.49
CA CYS A 120 -13.15 7.08 6.85
C CYS A 120 -11.69 7.12 6.34
N ALA A 121 -10.98 5.98 6.39
CA ALA A 121 -9.60 5.88 5.93
C ALA A 121 -9.48 6.06 4.41
N LEU A 122 -10.52 5.68 3.64
CA LEU A 122 -10.55 5.91 2.20
C LEU A 122 -10.50 7.40 1.81
N ALA A 123 -10.92 8.31 2.69
CA ALA A 123 -10.74 9.75 2.49
C ALA A 123 -9.27 10.17 2.46
N LEU A 124 -8.37 9.33 2.97
CA LEU A 124 -6.94 9.59 2.99
C LEU A 124 -6.22 8.99 1.77
N LEU A 125 -6.90 8.19 0.95
CA LEU A 125 -6.30 7.53 -0.22
C LEU A 125 -5.64 8.51 -1.21
N PRO A 126 -6.22 9.68 -1.55
CA PRO A 126 -5.56 10.64 -2.43
C PRO A 126 -4.17 11.05 -1.91
N TYR A 127 -4.03 11.27 -0.60
CA TYR A 127 -2.77 11.66 0.02
C TYR A 127 -1.73 10.53 -0.01
N GLN A 128 -2.15 9.28 0.17
CA GLN A 128 -1.26 8.12 0.01
C GLN A 128 -0.76 8.00 -1.44
N VAL A 129 -1.67 8.17 -2.40
CA VAL A 129 -1.35 8.15 -3.83
C VAL A 129 -0.37 9.27 -4.18
N ASP A 130 -0.65 10.50 -3.76
CA ASP A 130 0.21 11.66 -4.01
C ASP A 130 1.58 11.54 -3.36
N PHE A 131 1.66 10.95 -2.17
CA PHE A 131 2.93 10.66 -1.51
C PHE A 131 3.83 9.78 -2.39
N VAL A 132 3.30 8.67 -2.91
CA VAL A 132 4.07 7.76 -3.78
C VAL A 132 4.33 8.40 -5.15
N LYS A 133 3.33 9.07 -5.75
CA LYS A 133 3.44 9.70 -7.07
C LYS A 133 4.50 10.79 -7.12
N ALA A 134 4.76 11.47 -6.02
CA ALA A 134 5.80 12.50 -5.89
C ALA A 134 7.23 11.95 -6.07
N SER A 135 7.43 10.63 -6.00
CA SER A 135 8.73 10.00 -6.22
C SER A 135 9.21 10.20 -7.67
N VAL A 136 10.52 10.42 -7.83
CA VAL A 136 11.16 10.54 -9.15
C VAL A 136 11.10 9.23 -9.92
N ALA A 137 11.21 9.30 -11.26
CA ALA A 137 11.07 8.13 -12.15
C ALA A 137 11.98 6.96 -11.73
N ARG A 138 13.24 7.23 -11.38
CA ARG A 138 14.20 6.21 -10.96
C ARG A 138 13.80 5.48 -9.67
N VAL A 139 13.13 6.17 -8.74
CA VAL A 139 12.59 5.54 -7.52
C VAL A 139 11.40 4.66 -7.86
N LYS A 140 10.53 5.07 -8.80
CA LYS A 140 9.43 4.23 -9.28
C LYS A 140 9.93 2.94 -9.93
N GLU A 141 11.03 2.99 -10.67
CA GLU A 141 11.71 1.79 -11.19
C GLU A 141 12.20 0.86 -10.07
N LEU A 142 12.81 1.42 -9.00
CA LEU A 142 13.22 0.63 -7.85
C LEU A 142 12.02 0.02 -7.12
N ILE A 143 10.94 0.77 -6.95
CA ILE A 143 9.68 0.28 -6.35
C ILE A 143 9.14 -0.90 -7.18
N ARG A 144 9.07 -0.77 -8.50
CA ARG A 144 8.62 -1.88 -9.39
C ARG A 144 9.50 -3.11 -9.24
N LEU A 145 10.82 -2.92 -9.16
CA LEU A 145 11.77 -4.01 -8.93
C LEU A 145 11.53 -4.69 -7.57
N MET A 146 11.31 -3.92 -6.51
CA MET A 146 11.01 -4.45 -5.19
C MET A 146 9.66 -5.15 -5.11
N ILE A 147 8.60 -4.59 -5.71
CA ILE A 147 7.29 -5.23 -5.82
C ILE A 147 7.39 -6.53 -6.62
N HIS A 148 8.14 -6.54 -7.72
CA HIS A 148 8.36 -7.74 -8.51
C HIS A 148 9.09 -8.82 -7.72
N TRP A 149 10.20 -8.47 -7.05
CA TRP A 149 10.90 -9.38 -6.14
C TRP A 149 9.95 -9.94 -5.08
N PHE A 150 9.11 -9.08 -4.50
CA PHE A 150 8.15 -9.47 -3.49
C PHE A 150 7.07 -10.43 -4.02
N LYS A 151 6.55 -10.20 -5.23
CA LYS A 151 5.55 -11.08 -5.85
C LYS A 151 6.12 -12.43 -6.28
N THR A 152 7.43 -12.53 -6.51
CA THR A 152 8.07 -13.73 -7.09
C THR A 152 8.93 -14.53 -6.12
N SER A 153 9.29 -13.97 -4.98
CA SER A 153 10.21 -14.63 -4.03
C SER A 153 9.52 -15.47 -2.96
N PHE A 154 8.19 -15.40 -2.87
CA PHE A 154 7.42 -16.09 -1.85
C PHE A 154 6.48 -17.11 -2.49
N ALA A 155 6.23 -18.21 -1.77
CA ALA A 155 5.26 -19.21 -2.21
C ALA A 155 3.85 -18.61 -2.29
N ASN A 156 3.05 -19.13 -3.21
CA ASN A 156 1.63 -18.81 -3.30
C ASN A 156 0.89 -19.26 -2.03
N SER A 157 -0.32 -18.71 -1.82
CA SER A 157 -1.18 -19.14 -0.73
C SER A 157 -1.62 -20.60 -0.93
N THR A 158 -1.43 -21.43 0.09
CA THR A 158 -1.89 -22.80 0.23
C THR A 158 -2.71 -22.94 1.51
N GLU A 159 -3.35 -24.08 1.74
CA GLU A 159 -4.06 -24.33 3.01
C GLU A 159 -3.13 -24.29 4.23
N GLU A 160 -1.88 -24.71 4.06
CA GLU A 160 -0.85 -24.74 5.12
C GLU A 160 -0.43 -23.33 5.55
N ASN A 161 -0.44 -22.35 4.64
CA ASN A 161 0.00 -20.97 4.92
C ASN A 161 -1.14 -19.94 4.83
N LYS A 162 -2.40 -20.35 4.93
CA LYS A 162 -3.58 -19.48 4.71
C LYS A 162 -3.71 -18.27 5.64
N PHE A 163 -3.05 -18.31 6.81
CA PHE A 163 -3.03 -17.21 7.77
C PHE A 163 -1.81 -16.28 7.61
N ARG A 164 -0.87 -16.66 6.73
CA ARG A 164 0.31 -15.87 6.44
C ARG A 164 -0.09 -14.60 5.72
N ARG A 165 0.36 -13.47 6.25
CA ARG A 165 0.19 -12.14 5.68
C ARG A 165 1.56 -11.53 5.47
N LEU A 166 1.84 -11.31 4.21
CA LEU A 166 3.02 -10.64 3.71
C LEU A 166 2.82 -9.11 3.69
N PRO A 167 3.89 -8.30 3.66
CA PRO A 167 3.78 -6.86 3.44
C PRO A 167 2.96 -6.51 2.19
N SER A 168 2.15 -5.46 2.29
CA SER A 168 1.37 -4.96 1.15
C SER A 168 2.28 -4.27 0.13
N SER A 169 1.80 -4.10 -1.11
CA SER A 169 2.47 -3.27 -2.12
C SER A 169 2.78 -1.87 -1.58
N TYR A 170 1.85 -1.28 -0.82
CA TYR A 170 2.04 0.04 -0.20
C TYR A 170 3.14 0.05 0.86
N THR A 171 3.24 -1.00 1.68
CA THR A 171 4.33 -1.16 2.66
C THR A 171 5.68 -1.22 1.93
N VAL A 172 5.77 -1.95 0.82
CA VAL A 172 6.98 -2.05 -0.01
C VAL A 172 7.32 -0.72 -0.69
N GLU A 173 6.32 0.03 -1.18
CA GLU A 173 6.47 1.39 -1.71
C GLU A 173 7.11 2.31 -0.67
N LEU A 174 6.56 2.37 0.55
CA LEU A 174 7.05 3.22 1.64
C LEU A 174 8.45 2.83 2.11
N LEU A 175 8.72 1.53 2.26
CA LEU A 175 10.06 1.02 2.58
C LEU A 175 11.10 1.45 1.55
N THR A 176 10.75 1.33 0.27
CA THR A 176 11.66 1.66 -0.82
C THR A 176 11.93 3.16 -0.88
N ILE A 177 10.89 3.98 -0.69
CA ILE A 177 11.03 5.44 -0.57
C ILE A 177 11.95 5.78 0.60
N HIS A 178 11.69 5.23 1.79
CA HIS A 178 12.50 5.49 2.98
C HIS A 178 14.00 5.19 2.75
N VAL A 179 14.32 4.03 2.18
CA VAL A 179 15.71 3.65 1.88
C VAL A 179 16.38 4.61 0.90
N TRP A 180 15.64 5.09 -0.11
CA TRP A 180 16.13 6.13 -1.02
C TRP A 180 16.30 7.49 -0.33
N GLU A 181 15.43 7.85 0.61
CA GLU A 181 15.58 9.08 1.39
C GLU A 181 16.83 9.05 2.30
N LEU A 182 17.13 7.90 2.91
CA LEU A 182 18.37 7.69 3.67
C LEU A 182 19.64 7.86 2.80
N ALA A 183 19.53 7.58 1.50
CA ALA A 183 20.60 7.80 0.54
C ALA A 183 20.73 9.27 0.10
N GLY A 184 20.00 10.21 0.72
CA GLY A 184 20.09 11.63 0.37
C GLY A 184 19.30 12.02 -0.88
N LYS A 185 18.26 11.24 -1.23
CA LYS A 185 17.32 11.54 -2.33
C LYS A 185 17.98 11.72 -3.72
N PRO A 186 18.90 10.84 -4.14
CA PRO A 186 19.59 10.95 -5.43
C PRO A 186 18.61 10.87 -6.61
N LEU A 187 18.81 11.69 -7.63
CA LEU A 187 18.04 11.62 -8.88
C LEU A 187 18.41 10.39 -9.72
N LEU A 188 19.71 10.03 -9.72
CA LEU A 188 20.27 8.91 -10.45
C LEU A 188 21.00 7.99 -9.50
N PHE A 189 20.76 6.68 -9.61
CA PHE A 189 21.42 5.65 -8.81
C PHE A 189 21.32 4.27 -9.47
N SER A 190 22.17 3.35 -9.04
CA SER A 190 22.12 1.94 -9.44
C SER A 190 20.94 1.22 -8.80
N LEU A 191 20.03 0.66 -9.60
CA LEU A 191 18.89 -0.13 -9.11
C LEU A 191 19.35 -1.36 -8.32
N VAL A 192 20.46 -1.98 -8.70
CA VAL A 192 21.00 -3.14 -7.99
C VAL A 192 21.48 -2.75 -6.60
N GLN A 193 22.14 -1.58 -6.45
CA GLN A 193 22.54 -1.09 -5.14
C GLN A 193 21.34 -0.67 -4.29
N GLY A 194 20.34 -0.01 -4.90
CA GLY A 194 19.08 0.32 -4.22
C GLY A 194 18.32 -0.92 -3.74
N MET A 195 18.20 -1.94 -4.59
CA MET A 195 17.56 -3.22 -4.22
C MET A 195 18.34 -3.91 -3.11
N ARG A 196 19.67 -3.97 -3.20
CA ARG A 196 20.53 -4.51 -2.15
C ARG A 196 20.33 -3.78 -0.82
N ALA A 197 20.20 -2.45 -0.84
CA ALA A 197 19.92 -1.64 0.34
C ALA A 197 18.56 -2.02 0.96
N VAL A 198 17.49 -2.07 0.16
CA VAL A 198 16.16 -2.46 0.66
C VAL A 198 16.16 -3.86 1.25
N LEU A 199 16.79 -4.84 0.58
CA LEU A 199 16.92 -6.20 1.10
C LEU A 199 17.68 -6.27 2.42
N LYS A 200 18.76 -5.49 2.58
CA LYS A 200 19.49 -5.39 3.85
C LYS A 200 18.62 -4.82 4.98
N LEU A 201 17.82 -3.80 4.69
CA LEU A 201 16.86 -3.26 5.67
C LEU A 201 15.82 -4.32 6.06
N LEU A 202 15.31 -5.10 5.10
CA LEU A 202 14.36 -6.19 5.36
C LEU A 202 14.96 -7.30 6.24
N VAL A 203 16.25 -7.63 6.09
CA VAL A 203 16.94 -8.56 7.00
C VAL A 203 16.97 -8.03 8.43
N ARG A 204 17.02 -6.71 8.60
CA ARG A 204 17.05 -5.99 9.88
C ARG A 204 15.69 -5.40 10.24
N TYR A 205 14.59 -6.04 9.84
CA TYR A 205 13.26 -5.44 9.96
C TYR A 205 12.90 -4.99 11.39
N ALA A 206 13.43 -5.64 12.43
CA ALA A 206 13.21 -5.27 13.83
C ALA A 206 13.76 -3.88 14.18
N GLU A 207 14.59 -3.28 13.32
CA GLU A 207 15.14 -1.93 13.48
C GLU A 207 14.35 -0.86 12.72
N ILE A 208 13.37 -1.25 11.91
CA ILE A 208 12.56 -0.32 11.11
C ILE A 208 11.69 0.52 12.05
N ASP A 209 11.87 1.83 11.96
CA ASP A 209 11.15 2.85 12.72
C ASP A 209 11.09 4.14 11.90
N VAL A 210 9.98 4.34 11.19
CA VAL A 210 9.84 5.34 10.13
C VAL A 210 8.55 6.14 10.31
N VAL A 211 8.70 7.47 10.28
CA VAL A 211 7.60 8.43 10.36
C VAL A 211 7.85 9.58 9.39
N TRP A 212 6.79 10.01 8.69
CA TRP A 212 6.80 11.23 7.90
C TRP A 212 5.83 12.26 8.48
N HIS A 213 6.25 13.53 8.52
CA HIS A 213 5.45 14.64 9.04
C HIS A 213 4.92 15.54 7.93
N ARG A 214 4.25 14.94 6.93
CA ARG A 214 3.70 15.68 5.78
C ARG A 214 2.24 16.10 5.99
N HIS A 215 1.42 15.21 6.54
CA HIS A 215 -0.03 15.45 6.72
C HIS A 215 -0.46 15.60 8.17
N TYR A 216 0.44 15.34 9.12
CA TYR A 216 0.23 15.51 10.56
C TYR A 216 1.51 15.95 11.25
N HIS A 217 1.36 16.73 12.32
CA HIS A 217 2.46 17.35 13.04
C HIS A 217 2.98 16.44 14.18
N PRO A 218 4.30 16.46 14.52
CA PRO A 218 4.87 15.66 15.62
C PRO A 218 4.25 15.90 17.00
N LYS A 219 3.62 17.06 17.21
CA LYS A 219 2.93 17.41 18.46
C LYS A 219 1.44 17.06 18.47
N PHE A 220 0.92 16.46 17.39
CA PHE A 220 -0.49 16.10 17.34
C PHE A 220 -0.79 14.97 18.36
N PRO A 221 -1.78 15.12 19.27
CA PRO A 221 -1.94 14.19 20.40
C PRO A 221 -2.12 12.72 20.02
N ILE A 222 -2.76 12.43 18.88
CA ILE A 222 -2.96 11.05 18.42
C ILE A 222 -1.66 10.45 17.93
N PHE A 223 -0.90 11.19 17.13
CA PHE A 223 0.42 10.77 16.72
C PHE A 223 1.30 10.48 17.94
N VAL A 224 1.33 11.38 18.93
CA VAL A 224 2.12 11.17 20.17
C VAL A 224 1.72 9.85 20.86
N LYS A 225 0.42 9.58 21.00
CA LYS A 225 -0.08 8.34 21.61
C LYS A 225 0.29 7.09 20.82
N VAL A 226 0.20 7.13 19.49
CA VAL A 226 0.56 6.02 18.60
C VAL A 226 2.07 5.79 18.67
N ASN A 227 2.86 6.85 18.54
CA ASN A 227 4.31 6.80 18.57
C ASN A 227 4.87 6.33 19.92
N GLN A 228 4.20 6.60 21.04
CA GLN A 228 4.63 6.10 22.36
C GLN A 228 4.41 4.61 22.56
N LYS A 229 3.46 4.00 21.84
CA LYS A 229 3.04 2.61 22.04
C LYS A 229 3.49 1.66 20.94
N HIS A 230 4.15 2.17 19.92
CA HIS A 230 4.44 1.38 18.74
C HIS A 230 5.46 0.27 19.04
N THR A 231 5.35 -0.82 18.29
CA THR A 231 6.33 -1.90 18.25
C THR A 231 6.95 -1.94 16.86
N ARG A 232 8.20 -2.41 16.78
CA ARG A 232 8.89 -2.56 15.51
C ARG A 232 8.57 -3.91 14.86
N PRO A 233 8.53 -4.00 13.52
CA PRO A 233 8.78 -2.93 12.54
C PRO A 233 7.66 -1.87 12.53
N PHE A 234 8.05 -0.60 12.49
CA PHE A 234 7.13 0.52 12.51
C PHE A 234 7.33 1.43 11.31
N ILE A 235 6.30 1.55 10.49
CA ILE A 235 6.23 2.52 9.40
C ILE A 235 4.85 3.16 9.48
N LEU A 236 4.80 4.37 10.01
CA LEU A 236 3.56 5.10 10.12
C LEU A 236 3.14 5.60 8.74
N ASP A 237 1.89 5.35 8.37
CA ASP A 237 1.35 5.82 7.10
C ASP A 237 1.51 7.36 7.00
N PRO A 238 2.19 7.89 5.96
CA PRO A 238 2.39 9.33 5.81
C PRO A 238 1.07 10.13 5.73
N ALA A 239 -0.03 9.50 5.33
CA ALA A 239 -1.35 10.13 5.24
C ALA A 239 -2.24 9.88 6.47
N ASN A 240 -1.95 8.86 7.28
CA ASN A 240 -2.79 8.43 8.40
C ASN A 240 -1.96 8.18 9.68
N PRO A 241 -2.02 9.08 10.69
CA PRO A 241 -1.24 8.96 11.91
C PRO A 241 -1.72 7.85 12.86
N THR A 242 -2.74 7.07 12.48
CA THR A 242 -3.30 5.98 13.31
C THR A 242 -2.89 4.59 12.83
N ILE A 243 -2.18 4.47 11.70
CA ILE A 243 -1.93 3.18 11.04
C ILE A 243 -0.43 2.94 10.88
N ASN A 244 0.08 1.94 11.59
CA ASN A 244 1.33 1.30 11.24
C ASN A 244 1.09 0.35 10.06
N VAL A 245 1.64 0.66 8.89
CA VAL A 245 1.46 -0.17 7.68
C VAL A 245 2.20 -1.51 7.77
N CYS A 246 3.01 -1.72 8.81
CA CYS A 246 3.67 -3.00 9.08
C CYS A 246 2.78 -4.00 9.82
N ASP A 247 1.74 -3.55 10.52
CA ASP A 247 0.85 -4.41 11.33
C ASP A 247 0.01 -5.36 10.46
N THR A 248 -0.10 -5.06 9.16
CA THR A 248 -0.78 -5.95 8.20
C THR A 248 0.00 -7.23 7.94
N CYS A 249 1.31 -7.23 8.19
CA CYS A 249 2.20 -8.37 7.98
C CYS A 249 2.43 -9.13 9.30
N ASN A 250 2.38 -10.46 9.25
CA ASN A 250 2.72 -11.34 10.37
C ASN A 250 3.88 -12.31 10.08
N ALA A 251 4.55 -12.15 8.95
CA ALA A 251 5.60 -13.05 8.46
C ALA A 251 6.92 -12.29 8.17
N TRP A 252 7.25 -11.30 9.02
CA TRP A 252 8.45 -10.48 8.83
C TRP A 252 9.76 -11.28 8.94
N ASP A 253 9.76 -12.33 9.75
CA ASP A 253 10.83 -13.32 9.87
C ASP A 253 11.06 -14.09 8.56
N GLU A 254 9.98 -14.55 7.91
CA GLU A 254 10.03 -15.15 6.57
C GLU A 254 10.57 -14.15 5.54
N VAL A 255 10.08 -12.90 5.58
CA VAL A 255 10.56 -11.83 4.69
C VAL A 255 12.06 -11.60 4.87
N ALA A 256 12.54 -11.56 6.11
CA ALA A 256 13.96 -11.40 6.41
C ALA A 256 14.80 -12.58 5.92
N LEU A 257 14.31 -13.81 6.08
CA LEU A 257 14.97 -15.02 5.60
C LEU A 257 15.10 -15.02 4.08
N VAL A 258 14.00 -14.73 3.37
CA VAL A 258 13.96 -14.66 1.90
C VAL A 258 14.84 -13.51 1.39
N ALA A 259 14.87 -12.37 2.09
CA ALA A 259 15.78 -11.26 1.77
C ALA A 259 17.25 -11.66 1.95
N ARG A 260 17.59 -12.37 3.03
CA ARG A 260 18.94 -12.89 3.28
C ARG A 260 19.38 -13.85 2.17
N HIS A 261 18.54 -14.80 1.78
CA HIS A 261 18.84 -15.71 0.68
C HIS A 261 18.96 -14.97 -0.66
N SER A 262 18.14 -13.94 -0.88
CA SER A 262 18.22 -13.11 -2.08
C SER A 262 19.56 -12.38 -2.19
N LEU A 263 20.10 -11.87 -1.08
CA LEU A 263 21.41 -11.23 -1.02
C LEU A 263 22.58 -12.18 -1.36
N LEU A 264 22.39 -13.50 -1.25
CA LEU A 264 23.39 -14.50 -1.62
C LEU A 264 23.37 -14.86 -3.12
N LYS A 265 22.37 -14.39 -3.88
CA LYS A 265 22.26 -14.69 -5.31
C LYS A 265 23.39 -14.03 -6.12
N PRO A 266 23.79 -14.60 -7.27
CA PRO A 266 24.89 -14.07 -8.10
C PRO A 266 24.78 -12.59 -8.43
N LEU A 267 23.56 -12.06 -8.57
CA LEU A 267 23.27 -10.64 -8.80
C LEU A 267 23.99 -9.70 -7.81
N PHE A 268 24.16 -10.11 -6.55
CA PHE A 268 24.77 -9.28 -5.51
C PHE A 268 26.20 -9.66 -5.14
N SER A 269 26.71 -10.78 -5.66
CA SER A 269 28.00 -11.38 -5.27
C SER A 269 29.22 -10.45 -5.41
N ARG A 270 29.16 -9.45 -6.30
CA ARG A 270 30.23 -8.47 -6.54
C ARG A 270 29.79 -7.02 -6.35
N VAL A 271 28.60 -6.82 -5.80
CA VAL A 271 28.04 -5.47 -5.60
C VAL A 271 28.54 -4.92 -4.28
N ARG A 272 29.55 -4.06 -4.36
CA ARG A 272 29.99 -3.24 -3.23
C ARG A 272 29.06 -2.04 -3.09
N ALA A 273 28.89 -1.54 -1.86
CA ALA A 273 28.19 -0.28 -1.67
C ALA A 273 29.07 0.84 -2.20
N GLU A 274 28.50 1.69 -3.05
CA GLU A 274 29.10 2.92 -3.56
C GLU A 274 28.19 4.09 -3.19
N PRO A 275 28.67 5.35 -3.26
CA PRO A 275 27.79 6.50 -3.10
C PRO A 275 26.55 6.38 -4.01
N PRO A 276 25.33 6.67 -3.51
CA PRO A 276 25.01 7.19 -2.17
C PRO A 276 24.69 6.11 -1.11
N TRP A 277 24.92 4.83 -1.39
CA TRP A 277 24.50 3.68 -0.57
C TRP A 277 25.50 3.25 0.51
N LEU A 278 26.52 4.06 0.79
CA LEU A 278 27.61 3.70 1.72
C LEU A 278 27.13 3.42 3.15
N PHE A 279 26.03 4.05 3.59
CA PHE A 279 25.42 3.80 4.90
C PHE A 279 25.01 2.34 5.11
N THR A 280 24.76 1.61 4.02
CA THR A 280 24.38 0.19 4.05
C THR A 280 25.55 -0.75 4.37
N ASN A 281 26.78 -0.25 4.48
CA ASN A 281 27.92 -1.06 4.93
C ASN A 281 27.82 -1.45 6.40
N ASN A 282 27.09 -0.65 7.19
CA ASN A 282 26.82 -0.92 8.60
C ASN A 282 25.56 -1.80 8.79
N TRP A 283 25.03 -2.37 7.69
CA TRP A 283 23.85 -3.22 7.64
C TRP A 283 24.16 -4.66 7.23
#